data_AF-A0A504J8E1-F1
#
_entry.id   AF-A0A504J8E1-F1
#
_cell.length_a   1.000
_cell.length_b   1.000
_cell.length_c   1.000
_cell.angle_alpha   90.00
_cell.angle_beta   90.00
_cell.angle_gamma   90.00
#
_symmetry.space_group_name_H-M   'P 1'
#
loop_
_entity.id
_entity.type
_entity.pdbx_description
1 polymer ?
#
loop_
_entity_poly.entity_id
_entity_poly.type
_entity_poly.pdbx_seq_one_letter_code
_entity_poly.pdbx_strand_id
1 'polypeptide(L)' 'MAIQLCPKCQNNSFTWFVDDEKLNLTVWGCYQCNYEALENESDERNCRKCGKKSETKLKDKEKEYWWCSSCNNIEIIKNG' A
#
# COMPACT_ATOMS: atom_id res chain seq x y z
N MET A 1 14.50 0.96 -2.78
CA MET A 1 13.50 1.34 -1.77
C MET A 1 13.18 2.81 -1.95
N ALA A 2 11.94 3.13 -2.32
CA ALA A 2 11.49 4.51 -2.47
C ALA A 2 10.55 4.82 -1.30
N ILE A 3 10.81 5.90 -0.58
CA ILE A 3 9.90 6.38 0.46
C ILE A 3 8.72 7.05 -0.22
N GLN A 4 7.52 6.71 0.24
CA GLN A 4 6.24 7.19 -0.25
C GLN A 4 5.48 7.91 0.86
N LEU A 5 4.45 8.66 0.48
CA LEU A 5 3.50 9.22 1.42
C LEU A 5 2.69 8.09 2.06
N CYS A 6 2.56 8.12 3.38
CA CYS A 6 1.78 7.15 4.11
C CYS A 6 0.28 7.34 3.82
N PRO A 7 -0.48 6.28 3.50
CA PRO A 7 -1.93 6.39 3.30
C PRO A 7 -2.69 6.73 4.60
N LYS A 8 -2.08 6.53 5.77
CA LYS A 8 -2.68 6.81 7.08
C LYS A 8 -2.38 8.20 7.62
N CYS A 9 -1.10 8.61 7.62
CA CYS A 9 -0.67 9.89 8.23
C CYS A 9 -0.15 10.93 7.23
N GLN A 10 -0.09 10.61 5.94
CA GLN A 10 0.37 11.49 4.86
C GLN A 10 1.82 11.99 4.94
N ASN A 11 2.60 11.56 5.94
CA ASN A 11 4.03 11.83 5.99
C ASN A 11 4.80 10.98 4.96
N ASN A 12 5.88 11.53 4.41
CA ASN A 12 6.79 10.83 3.50
C ASN A 12 7.67 9.84 4.27
N SER A 13 7.05 8.75 4.73
CA SER A 13 7.67 7.81 5.67
C SER A 13 7.22 6.37 5.48
N PHE A 14 6.59 6.09 4.34
CA PHE A 14 6.05 4.77 4.02
C PHE A 14 6.98 4.04 3.05
N THR A 15 7.46 2.86 3.42
CA THR A 15 8.38 2.07 2.59
C THR A 15 8.01 0.61 2.69
N TRP A 16 8.44 -0.17 1.70
CA TRP A 16 8.28 -1.62 1.71
C TRP A 16 9.55 -2.34 2.19
N PHE A 17 9.36 -3.53 2.72
CA PHE A 17 10.38 -4.52 3.03
C PHE A 17 9.83 -5.93 2.76
N VAL A 18 10.70 -6.85 2.36
CA VAL A 18 10.34 -8.27 2.22
C VAL A 18 10.52 -8.91 3.59
N ASP A 19 9.50 -9.60 4.06
CA ASP A 19 9.54 -10.38 5.29
C ASP A 19 9.68 -11.86 4.91
N ASP A 20 10.84 -12.45 5.17
CA ASP A 20 11.17 -13.85 4.83
C ASP A 20 10.21 -14.86 5.48
N GLU A 21 9.49 -14.51 6.55
CA GLU A 21 8.50 -15.38 7.18
C GLU A 21 7.12 -15.30 6.49
N LYS A 22 6.83 -14.19 5.80
CA LYS A 22 5.58 -13.98 5.04
C LYS A 22 5.80 -14.32 3.57
N LEU A 23 5.90 -15.61 3.29
CA LEU A 23 6.06 -16.18 1.94
C LEU A 23 5.20 -15.42 0.89
N ASN A 24 5.88 -14.71 -0.02
CA ASN A 24 5.34 -13.96 -1.16
C ASN A 24 4.51 -12.70 -0.85
N LEU A 25 4.59 -12.13 0.35
CA LEU A 25 3.95 -10.85 0.67
C LEU A 25 4.99 -9.79 0.99
N THR A 26 4.92 -8.67 0.27
CA THR A 26 5.71 -7.48 0.57
C THR A 26 5.02 -6.71 1.70
N VAL A 27 5.77 -6.32 2.74
CA VAL A 27 5.21 -5.56 3.87
C VAL A 27 5.51 -4.08 3.67
N TRP A 28 4.49 -3.24 3.72
CA TRP A 28 4.62 -1.80 3.74
C TRP A 28 4.51 -1.27 5.17
N GLY A 29 5.50 -0.51 5.61
CA GLY A 29 5.58 0.07 6.95
C GLY A 29 5.77 1.58 6.93
N CYS A 30 5.15 2.28 7.87
CA CYS A 30 5.36 3.71 8.13
C CYS A 30 6.12 3.92 9.43
N TYR A 31 7.35 4.44 9.37
CA TYR A 31 8.16 4.69 10.57
C TYR A 31 7.72 5.91 11.40
N GLN A 32 6.70 6.66 10.95
CA GLN A 32 6.14 7.80 11.70
C GLN A 32 4.93 7.42 12.55
N CYS A 33 4.01 6.62 12.00
CA CYS A 33 2.77 6.25 12.69
C CYS A 33 2.65 4.75 12.97
N ASN A 34 3.72 3.98 12.73
CA ASN A 34 3.79 2.53 12.90
C ASN A 34 2.67 1.80 12.17
N TYR A 35 2.23 2.34 11.03
CA TYR A 35 1.23 1.72 10.18
C TYR A 35 1.87 0.63 9.34
N GLU A 36 1.22 -0.53 9.28
CA GLU A 36 1.63 -1.64 8.42
C GLU A 36 0.48 -2.11 7.54
N ALA A 37 0.82 -2.49 6.31
CA ALA A 37 -0.07 -3.17 5.38
C ALA A 37 0.71 -4.20 4.56
N LEU A 38 0.06 -5.31 4.20
CA LEU A 38 0.61 -6.35 3.34
C LEU A 38 0.21 -6.06 1.89
N GLU A 39 1.18 -6.12 0.98
CA GLU A 39 0.98 -6.04 -0.45
C GLU A 39 0.79 -7.43 -1.05
N ASN A 40 -0.22 -7.55 -1.91
CA ASN A 40 -0.33 -8.66 -2.84
C ASN A 40 0.24 -8.24 -4.19
N GLU A 41 1.46 -8.65 -4.49
CA GLU A 41 2.19 -8.26 -5.71
C GLU A 41 1.55 -8.76 -7.01
N SER A 42 0.66 -9.74 -6.94
CA SER A 42 -0.07 -10.25 -8.11
C SER A 42 -1.13 -9.26 -8.63
N ASP A 43 -1.49 -8.26 -7.82
CA ASP A 43 -2.61 -7.36 -8.05
C ASP A 43 -2.13 -5.91 -8.30
N GLU A 44 -1.29 -5.67 -9.32
CA GLU A 44 -0.97 -4.31 -9.77
C GLU A 44 -1.97 -3.81 -10.82
N ARG A 45 -2.42 -2.55 -10.71
CA ARG A 45 -3.28 -1.94 -11.73
C ARG A 45 -3.00 -0.47 -12.02
N ASN A 46 -3.58 0.02 -13.10
CA ASN A 46 -3.56 1.44 -13.42
C ASN A 46 -4.46 2.21 -12.45
N CYS A 47 -3.95 3.31 -11.92
CA CYS A 47 -4.71 4.18 -11.06
C CYS A 47 -5.86 4.82 -11.82
N ARG A 48 -7.07 4.68 -11.28
CA ARG A 48 -8.29 5.26 -11.90
C ARG A 48 -8.28 6.79 -11.92
N LYS A 49 -7.45 7.44 -11.08
CA LYS A 49 -7.33 8.90 -11.01
C LYS A 49 -6.25 9.47 -11.93
N CYS A 50 -5.05 8.88 -11.96
CA CYS A 50 -3.93 9.43 -12.73
C CYS A 50 -3.52 8.60 -13.95
N GLY A 51 -4.12 7.43 -14.17
CA GLY A 51 -3.84 6.54 -15.29
C GLY A 51 -2.51 5.79 -15.22
N LYS A 52 -1.65 6.06 -14.23
CA LYS A 52 -0.34 5.42 -14.08
C LYS A 52 -0.48 4.02 -13.45
N LYS A 53 0.36 3.06 -13.86
CA LYS A 53 0.47 1.73 -13.24
C LYS A 53 1.15 1.86 -11.87
N SER A 54 0.39 2.32 -10.88
CA SER A 54 0.89 2.67 -9.55
C SER A 54 -0.12 2.37 -8.45
N GLU A 55 -1.23 1.70 -8.76
CA GLU A 55 -2.14 1.18 -7.75
C GLU A 55 -1.72 -0.23 -7.34
N THR A 56 -1.38 -0.36 -6.06
CA THR A 56 -1.08 -1.61 -5.37
C THR A 56 -2.26 -1.97 -4.48
N LYS A 57 -2.55 -3.26 -4.38
CA LYS A 57 -3.51 -3.79 -3.42
C LYS A 57 -2.85 -4.00 -2.06
N LEU A 58 -3.36 -3.31 -1.05
CA LEU A 58 -2.86 -3.37 0.33
C LEU A 58 -3.94 -3.89 1.27
N LYS A 59 -3.50 -4.65 2.27
CA LYS A 59 -4.35 -5.14 3.35
C LYS A 59 -3.74 -4.81 4.70
N ASP A 60 -4.48 -4.08 5.53
CA ASP A 60 -4.13 -3.85 6.93
C ASP A 60 -5.03 -4.70 7.86
N LYS A 61 -4.92 -4.47 9.17
CA LYS A 61 -5.68 -5.22 10.18
C LYS A 61 -7.20 -4.97 10.11
N GLU A 62 -7.64 -3.88 9.50
CA GLU A 62 -9.03 -3.43 9.49
C GLU A 62 -9.69 -3.60 8.11
N LYS A 63 -8.93 -3.48 7.02
CA LYS A 63 -9.47 -3.37 5.67
C LYS A 63 -8.49 -3.80 4.59
N GLU A 64 -9.08 -4.07 3.43
CA GLU A 64 -8.37 -4.23 2.16
C GLU A 64 -8.71 -3.04 1.25
N TYR A 65 -7.71 -2.51 0.55
CA TYR A 65 -7.87 -1.30 -0.25
C TYR A 65 -6.84 -1.21 -1.37
N TRP A 66 -7.19 -0.47 -2.41
CA TRP A 66 -6.26 -0.07 -3.45
C TRP A 66 -5.58 1.23 -3.04
N TRP A 67 -4.26 1.30 -3.15
CA TRP A 67 -3.49 2.50 -2.88
C TRP A 67 -2.64 2.90 -4.07
N CYS A 68 -2.75 4.15 -4.49
CA CYS A 68 -1.95 4.71 -5.56
C CYS A 68 -0.72 5.44 -5.00
N SER A 69 0.49 4.94 -5.24
CA SER A 69 1.72 5.59 -4.78
C SER A 69 1.97 6.96 -5.42
N SER A 70 1.48 7.18 -6.65
CA SER A 70 1.60 8.48 -7.33
C SER A 70 0.64 9.55 -6.82
N CYS A 71 -0.54 9.17 -6.33
CA CYS A 71 -1.58 10.11 -5.87
C CYS A 71 -1.74 10.14 -4.35
N ASN A 72 -1.17 9.15 -3.67
CA ASN A 72 -1.45 8.79 -2.28
C ASN A 72 -2.95 8.63 -1.96
N ASN A 73 -3.75 8.19 -2.94
CA ASN A 73 -5.18 7.98 -2.77
C ASN A 73 -5.48 6.53 -2.41
N ILE A 74 -6.49 6.32 -1.56
CA ILE A 74 -7.00 4.99 -1.21
C ILE A 74 -8.42 4.77 -1.76
N GLU A 75 -8.73 3.53 -2.16
CA GLU A 75 -10.07 3.06 -2.53
C GLU A 75 -10.35 1.77 -1.74
N ILE A 76 -11.28 1.83 -0.78
CA ILE A 76 -11.62 0.70 0.09
C ILE A 76 -12.35 -0.37 -0.72
N ILE A 77 -11.92 -1.62 -0.58
CA ILE A 77 -12.61 -2.78 -1.15
C ILE A 77 -13.65 -3.24 -0.12
N LYS A 78 -14.94 -2.99 -0.40
CA LYS A 78 -16.03 -3.52 0.41
C LYS A 78 -16.35 -4.92 -0.08
N ASN A 79 -16.05 -5.94 0.73
CA ASN A 79 -16.65 -7.26 0.52
C ASN A 79 -18.08 -7.18 1.07
N GLY A 80 -19.05 -7.37 0.18
CA GLY A 80 -20.49 -7.36 0.50
C GLY A 80 -20.93 -8.60 1.26
#